data_AF-A0A0F9H626-F1
#
_entry.id   AF-A0A0F9H626-F1
#
_cell.length_a   1.000
_cell.length_b   1.000
_cell.length_c   1.000
_cell.angle_alpha   90.00
_cell.angle_beta   90.00
_cell.angle_gamma   90.00
#
_symmetry.space_group_name_H-M   'P 1'
#
loop_
_entity.id
_entity.type
_entity.pdbx_description
1 polymer ?
#
loop_
_entity_poly.entity_id
_entity_poly.type
_entity_poly.pdbx_seq_one_letter_code
_entity_poly.pdbx_strand_id
1 'polypeptide(L)' 'MYVFRNHDKRGCGLFSKTTFYSKGRLYRDWHCDPRVDVENSFGLGIWPEGNTPVRVPLDSFVVAVSRHDGKARVEAFEVI' A
#
# COMPACT_ATOMS: atom_id res chain seq x y z
N MET A 1 -4.21 -12.22 -2.77
CA MET A 1 -3.33 -11.61 -3.80
C MET A 1 -2.03 -11.22 -3.13
N TYR A 2 -0.88 -11.66 -3.66
CA TYR A 2 0.44 -11.24 -3.17
C TYR A 2 0.86 -10.02 -3.96
N VAL A 3 1.00 -8.89 -3.28
CA VAL A 3 1.50 -7.63 -3.84
C VAL A 3 2.60 -7.11 -2.95
N PHE A 4 3.30 -6.07 -3.37
CA PHE A 4 4.51 -5.64 -2.71
C PHE A 4 4.43 -4.19 -2.27
N ARG A 5 5.27 -3.89 -1.28
CA ARG A 5 5.65 -2.55 -0.88
C ARG A 5 7.17 -2.46 -0.88
N ASN A 6 7.66 -1.23 -0.94
CA ASN A 6 9.05 -0.92 -0.64
C ASN A 6 9.12 -0.28 0.74
N HIS A 7 9.69 -0.99 1.69
CA HIS A 7 10.01 -0.48 3.02
C HIS A 7 11.50 -0.19 3.13
N ASP A 8 11.88 0.72 4.01
CA ASP A 8 13.29 0.95 4.31
C ASP A 8 13.89 -0.18 5.18
N LYS A 9 15.18 -0.07 5.52
CA LYS A 9 15.89 -1.05 6.35
C LYS A 9 15.27 -1.25 7.74
N ARG A 10 14.41 -0.33 8.19
CA ARG A 10 13.72 -0.39 9.48
C ARG A 10 12.29 -0.92 9.35
N GLY A 11 11.82 -1.27 8.15
CA GLY A 11 10.43 -1.69 7.93
C GLY A 11 9.43 -0.52 7.87
N CYS A 12 9.92 0.70 7.67
CA CYS A 12 9.07 1.87 7.55
C CYS A 12 8.68 2.14 6.10
N GLY A 13 7.56 2.84 5.89
CA GLY A 13 7.19 3.33 4.56
C GLY A 13 8.20 4.33 4.01
N LEU A 14 8.46 4.30 2.70
CA LEU A 14 9.41 5.21 2.05
C LEU A 14 9.06 6.71 2.22
N PHE A 15 7.77 7.05 2.23
CA PHE A 15 7.29 8.44 2.37
C PHE A 15 7.30 8.91 3.82
N SER A 16 6.90 8.03 4.75
CA SER A 16 6.87 8.32 6.19
C SER A 16 7.77 7.32 6.91
N LYS A 17 9.03 7.73 7.15
CA LYS A 17 10.05 6.94 7.84
C LYS A 17 9.74 6.67 9.32
N THR A 18 8.70 7.30 9.86
CA THR A 18 8.21 7.07 11.23
C THR A 18 7.07 6.05 11.27
N THR A 19 6.45 5.74 10.14
CA THR A 19 5.36 4.77 10.07
C THR A 19 5.92 3.37 9.82
N PHE A 20 6.08 2.62 10.91
CA PHE A 20 6.54 1.23 10.92
C PHE A 20 5.39 0.25 10.70
N TYR A 21 5.62 -0.77 9.86
CA TYR A 21 4.66 -1.84 9.60
C TYR A 21 5.17 -3.18 10.14
N SER A 22 4.38 -3.83 10.99
CA SER A 22 4.68 -5.13 11.60
C SER A 22 3.91 -6.26 10.92
N LYS A 23 4.52 -7.43 10.83
CA LYS A 23 3.85 -8.65 10.35
C LYS A 23 2.62 -9.00 11.19
N GLY A 24 1.59 -9.57 10.56
CA GLY A 24 0.38 -10.03 11.26
C GLY A 24 -0.62 -8.93 11.64
N ARG A 25 -0.30 -7.65 11.37
CA ARG A 25 -1.18 -6.51 11.67
C ARG A 25 -1.81 -5.99 10.40
N LEU A 26 -3.14 -5.83 10.43
CA LEU A 26 -3.87 -5.16 9.36
C LEU A 26 -3.75 -3.65 9.51
N TYR A 27 -3.28 -3.00 8.45
CA TYR A 27 -3.19 -1.56 8.32
C TYR A 27 -4.28 -1.09 7.38
N ARG A 28 -5.04 -0.07 7.81
CA ARG A 28 -6.14 0.52 7.03
C ARG A 28 -5.89 2.01 6.88
N ASP A 29 -6.24 2.53 5.71
CA ASP A 29 -6.38 3.95 5.49
C ASP A 29 -7.87 4.31 5.39
N TRP A 30 -8.32 5.18 6.30
CA TRP A 30 -9.71 5.63 6.38
C TRP A 30 -10.03 6.79 5.43
N HIS A 31 -9.04 7.32 4.72
CA HIS A 31 -9.26 8.35 3.72
C HIS A 31 -9.97 7.74 2.49
N CYS A 32 -11.18 8.20 2.23
CA CYS A 32 -12.01 7.79 1.09
C CYS A 32 -12.21 8.95 0.10
N ASP A 33 -11.14 9.65 -0.28
CA ASP A 33 -11.15 10.71 -1.30
C ASP A 33 -10.39 10.25 -2.56
N PRO A 34 -11.00 9.42 -3.42
CA PRO A 34 -10.37 8.89 -4.60
C PRO A 34 -10.21 9.94 -5.69
N ARG A 35 -9.08 10.67 -5.66
CA ARG A 35 -8.65 11.53 -6.77
C ARG A 35 -7.71 10.73 -7.68
N VAL A 36 -8.26 10.19 -8.76
CA VAL A 36 -7.57 9.28 -9.70
C VAL A 36 -6.29 9.91 -10.29
N ASP A 37 -6.29 11.23 -10.50
CA ASP A 37 -5.15 11.97 -11.06
C ASP A 37 -4.07 12.30 -10.01
N VAL A 38 -4.34 12.03 -8.73
CA VAL A 38 -3.43 12.29 -7.62
C VAL A 38 -2.93 10.97 -7.06
N GLU A 39 -1.68 10.62 -7.35
CA GLU A 39 -1.12 9.30 -7.08
C GLU A 39 -1.10 8.87 -5.60
N ASN A 40 -1.22 9.82 -4.67
CA ASN A 40 -1.17 9.63 -3.22
C ASN A 40 -2.33 10.34 -2.50
N SER A 41 -3.51 10.45 -3.12
CA SER A 41 -4.68 11.12 -2.53
C SER A 41 -5.36 10.33 -1.41
N PHE A 42 -5.38 9.00 -1.50
CA PHE A 42 -6.09 8.10 -0.56
C PHE A 42 -5.50 6.69 -0.60
N GLY A 43 -5.83 5.85 0.36
CA GLY A 43 -5.41 4.46 0.42
C GLY A 43 -3.92 4.27 0.67
N LEU A 44 -3.50 3.02 0.70
CA LEU A 44 -2.12 2.58 0.89
C LEU A 44 -1.55 2.11 -0.45
N GLY A 45 -0.35 2.60 -0.81
CA GLY A 45 0.30 2.20 -2.07
C GLY A 45 0.76 0.74 -2.08
N ILE A 46 0.51 0.04 -3.18
CA ILE A 46 1.02 -1.30 -3.47
C ILE A 46 1.58 -1.34 -4.90
N TRP A 47 2.48 -2.29 -5.14
CA TRP A 47 3.19 -2.48 -6.41
C TRP A 47 3.22 -3.96 -6.80
N PRO A 48 3.42 -4.27 -8.10
CA PRO A 48 3.62 -5.64 -8.57
C PRO A 48 4.95 -6.25 -8.11
N GLU A 49 5.92 -5.41 -7.74
CA GLU A 49 7.26 -5.81 -7.29
C GLU A 49 7.72 -4.93 -6.11
N GLY A 50 8.59 -5.48 -5.26
CA GLY A 50 9.19 -4.75 -4.14
C GLY A 50 9.85 -5.66 -3.12
N ASN A 51 10.40 -5.08 -2.06
CA ASN A 51 11.15 -5.82 -1.04
C ASN A 51 10.30 -6.39 0.09
N THR A 52 9.04 -5.98 0.21
CA THR A 52 8.15 -6.37 1.31
C THR A 52 6.84 -6.92 0.76
N PRO A 53 6.58 -8.22 0.85
CA PRO A 53 5.33 -8.80 0.43
C PRO A 53 4.21 -8.41 1.41
N VAL A 54 3.04 -8.13 0.87
CA VAL A 54 1.83 -7.80 1.62
C VAL A 54 0.62 -8.55 1.08
N ARG A 55 -0.33 -8.81 1.96
CA ARG A 55 -1.63 -9.38 1.64
C ARG A 55 -2.68 -8.27 1.67
N VAL A 56 -3.45 -8.15 0.59
CA VAL A 56 -4.64 -7.29 0.52
C VAL A 56 -5.86 -8.13 0.89
N PRO A 57 -6.68 -7.72 1.87
CA PRO A 57 -7.96 -8.37 2.18
C PRO A 57 -8.90 -8.38 0.97
N LEU A 58 -9.74 -9.41 0.86
CA LEU A 58 -10.68 -9.55 -0.27
C LEU A 58 -11.80 -8.50 -0.26
N ASP A 59 -12.13 -7.98 0.92
CA ASP A 59 -13.13 -6.94 1.15
C ASP A 59 -12.59 -5.51 1.00
N SER A 60 -11.27 -5.35 0.85
CA SER A 60 -10.64 -4.06 0.61
C SER A 60 -10.90 -3.60 -0.82
N PHE A 61 -11.14 -2.29 -1.01
CA PHE A 61 -11.07 -1.72 -2.35
C PHE A 61 -9.63 -1.76 -2.90
N VAL A 62 -9.52 -1.78 -4.24
CA VAL A 62 -8.27 -1.60 -4.98
C VAL A 62 -8.52 -0.65 -6.14
N VAL A 63 -7.68 0.37 -6.28
CA VAL A 63 -7.78 1.36 -7.37
C VAL A 63 -6.44 1.45 -8.08
N ALA A 64 -6.44 1.20 -9.39
CA ALA A 64 -5.26 1.39 -10.22
C ALA A 64 -4.94 2.89 -10.36
N VAL A 65 -3.66 3.25 -10.25
CA VAL A 65 -3.19 4.61 -10.55
C VAL A 65 -2.64 4.61 -11.97
N SER A 66 -2.84 5.69 -12.72
CA SER A 66 -2.28 5.84 -14.07
C SER A 66 -0.77 6.08 -14.03
N ARG A 67 -0.01 5.05 -13.68
CA ARG A 67 1.46 5.02 -13.64
C ARG A 67 2.00 3.80 -14.35
N HIS A 68 3.19 3.93 -14.94
CA HIS A 68 3.88 2.88 -15.68
C HIS A 68 4.46 1.78 -14.78
N ASP A 69 4.60 2.01 -13.47
CA ASP A 69 5.18 1.06 -12.50
C ASP A 69 4.14 0.10 -11.89
N GLY A 70 2.91 0.10 -12.41
CA GLY A 70 1.84 -0.78 -11.95
C GLY A 70 1.33 -0.46 -10.54
N LYS A 71 1.60 0.75 -10.02
CA LYS A 71 1.12 1.18 -8.69
C LYS A 71 -0.40 1.12 -8.60
N ALA A 72 -0.89 0.55 -7.50
CA ALA A 72 -2.29 0.62 -7.10
C ALA A 72 -2.44 1.15 -5.67
N ARG A 73 -3.65 1.53 -5.29
CA ARG A 73 -4.05 1.98 -3.96
C ARG A 73 -5.05 1.01 -3.38
N VAL A 74 -4.89 0.67 -2.11
CA VAL A 74 -5.81 -0.22 -1.39
C VAL A 74 -6.27 0.42 -0.11
N GLU A 75 -7.46 0.08 0.36
CA GLU A 75 -7.91 0.48 1.70
C GLU A 75 -6.99 -0.10 2.76
N ALA A 76 -6.66 -1.39 2.61
CA ALA A 76 -6.02 -2.15 3.65
C ALA A 76 -4.97 -3.13 3.13
N PHE A 77 -3.92 -3.33 3.92
CA PHE A 77 -2.99 -4.44 3.72
C PHE A 77 -2.42 -4.96 5.04
N GLU A 78 -1.88 -6.16 4.99
CA GLU A 78 -1.12 -6.80 6.06
C GLU A 78 0.26 -7.20 5.54
N VAL A 79 1.32 -6.97 6.32
CA VAL A 79 2.65 -7.49 5.99
C VAL A 79 2.75 -8.97 6.34
N ILE A 80 3.30 -9.77 5.43
CA ILE A 80 3.50 -11.23 5.55
C ILE A 80 4.97 -11.60 5.76
#